data_AF-A0A2G9SJB8-F1
#
_entry.id   AF-A0A2G9SJB8-F1
#
_cell.length_a   1.000
_cell.length_b   1.000
_cell.length_c   1.000
_cell.angle_alpha   90.00
_cell.angle_beta   90.00
_cell.angle_gamma   90.00
#
_symmetry.space_group_name_H-M   'P 1'
#
loop_
_entity.id
_entity.type
_entity.pdbx_description
1 polymer ?
#
loop_
_entity_poly.entity_id
_entity_poly.type
_entity_poly.pdbx_seq_one_letter_code
_entity_poly.pdbx_strand_id
1 'polypeptide(L)'
;NTGSVYSTVQDKLAVLKERRGVTLRKILLNRYFKGDYGSSLTGPLTAGYVKSGAAVDPVTSSPGLCASIANAGPSWLVGKTSSQAFNPDGSTFSIPDSDKKSGASMMDIQCLLDKEGASELVIDVIVSPKNDRIFSEGILLGIALLEGGNTQIQGSFYHQLNEQKKSEKFFKVLYDRMKAAQQEIRATVTVNTIDLGTKKKDDECESLSLPKKRVRDSQLHLKDGMKGQLAEASTATSKAYGMYRKAIDPDMDMMGSGGDNGGGEEKAAEESVTMSPVIEIMQPILRFLQLLCENHNLGLQNFLRNQNNKTNYNLVCETLQFLDCICGSTTGGLGLLGLYINERNVALVNQTLESLTEYCQGPCHENQTCIATHESNGIDIIIALILNDINPLGKYRMDLVLQLKNNASKLLLAIMESRHDSENAERILFNMRPGELVDVIKAAYNQALESDQDDHYQDEQVSPRCVGHNIYILAHQLARHSKLLQQMLRPGNDPDGGDEALKYYANHTAQIEIVRHDRTMEQIVFPVPNICEYLTKESMHRVFNSTERDEQGSKINDFFQQTEDLYNEMKWQKKIRSKWIPPNWINTGGVALERGAGNS
;
A
#
# COMPACT_ATOMS: atom_id res chain seq x y z
N ASN A 1 -22.32 40.23 -0.49
CA ASN A 1 -22.43 39.43 -1.73
C ASN A 1 -22.65 37.92 -1.47
N THR A 2 -23.27 37.56 -0.34
CA THR A 2 -23.30 36.21 0.24
C THR A 2 -24.37 35.26 -0.35
N GLY A 3 -25.36 35.79 -1.08
CA GLY A 3 -26.48 35.00 -1.61
C GLY A 3 -26.15 34.18 -2.87
N SER A 4 -25.25 34.68 -3.73
CA SER A 4 -24.87 33.99 -4.96
C SER A 4 -23.96 32.78 -4.70
N VAL A 5 -23.03 32.91 -3.75
CA VAL A 5 -22.15 31.83 -3.28
C VAL A 5 -22.96 30.69 -2.66
N TYR A 6 -24.01 31.01 -1.90
CA TYR A 6 -24.91 30.00 -1.30
C TYR A 6 -25.60 29.11 -2.34
N SER A 7 -26.09 29.68 -3.44
CA SER A 7 -26.73 28.91 -4.52
C SER A 7 -25.73 28.07 -5.32
N THR A 8 -24.56 28.64 -5.66
CA THR A 8 -23.53 27.95 -6.45
C THR A 8 -22.86 26.81 -5.69
N VAL A 9 -22.66 26.98 -4.38
CA VAL A 9 -22.14 25.93 -3.49
C VAL A 9 -23.20 24.85 -3.26
N GLN A 10 -24.49 25.20 -3.13
CA GLN A 10 -25.56 24.21 -3.04
C GLN A 10 -25.71 23.36 -4.31
N ASP A 11 -25.62 23.97 -5.49
CA ASP A 11 -25.77 23.29 -6.78
C ASP A 11 -24.56 22.41 -7.11
N LYS A 12 -23.34 22.84 -6.75
CA LYS A 12 -22.10 22.07 -6.99
C LYS A 12 -21.86 20.96 -5.96
N LEU A 13 -22.28 21.14 -4.70
CA LEU A 13 -22.31 20.06 -3.70
C LEU A 13 -23.41 19.03 -3.95
N ALA A 14 -24.46 19.39 -4.70
CA ALA A 14 -25.50 18.44 -5.11
C ALA A 14 -24.99 17.40 -6.13
N VAL A 15 -23.91 17.70 -6.86
CA VAL A 15 -23.23 16.75 -7.77
C VAL A 15 -22.40 15.72 -6.99
N LEU A 16 -21.93 16.06 -5.78
CA LEU A 16 -21.27 15.14 -4.84
C LEU A 16 -22.25 14.21 -4.09
N LYS A 17 -23.54 14.20 -4.45
CA LYS A 17 -24.60 13.40 -3.80
C LYS A 17 -24.35 11.89 -3.81
N GLU A 18 -23.50 11.37 -4.69
CA GLU A 18 -23.41 9.93 -4.88
C GLU A 18 -22.56 9.18 -3.84
N ARG A 19 -21.73 9.85 -3.04
CA ARG A 19 -20.97 9.18 -1.97
C ARG A 19 -20.89 10.04 -0.69
N ARG A 20 -21.73 9.66 0.29
CA ARG A 20 -21.66 9.93 1.75
C ARG A 20 -21.17 11.33 2.17
N GLY A 21 -22.09 12.28 2.36
CA GLY A 21 -21.78 13.59 2.95
C GLY A 21 -22.98 14.39 3.51
N VAL A 22 -24.14 13.76 3.69
CA VAL A 22 -25.40 14.44 4.06
C VAL A 22 -25.36 15.03 5.47
N THR A 23 -24.62 14.39 6.38
CA THR A 23 -24.52 14.79 7.79
C THR A 23 -23.60 16.00 7.96
N LEU A 24 -22.46 16.02 7.24
CA LEU A 24 -21.51 17.13 7.23
C LEU A 24 -22.16 18.43 6.71
N ARG A 25 -22.97 18.31 5.65
CA ARG A 25 -23.79 19.42 5.10
C ARG A 25 -24.71 20.03 6.16
N LYS A 26 -25.44 19.21 6.94
CA LYS A 26 -26.36 19.72 7.97
C LYS A 26 -25.64 20.37 9.14
N ILE A 27 -24.51 19.82 9.57
CA ILE A 27 -23.75 20.32 10.74
C ILE A 27 -23.06 21.65 10.40
N LEU A 28 -22.43 21.75 9.22
CA LEU A 28 -21.76 22.97 8.76
C LEU A 28 -22.77 24.09 8.44
N LEU A 29 -23.92 23.77 7.83
CA LEU A 29 -24.97 24.75 7.53
C LEU A 29 -25.62 25.31 8.80
N ASN A 30 -25.92 24.47 9.81
CA ASN A 30 -26.52 24.94 11.05
C ASN A 30 -25.54 25.77 11.89
N ARG A 31 -24.25 25.43 11.92
CA ARG A 31 -23.27 26.10 12.77
C ARG A 31 -22.79 27.45 12.22
N TYR A 32 -22.67 27.60 10.90
CA TYR A 32 -22.12 28.82 10.29
C TYR A 32 -23.17 29.77 9.70
N PHE A 33 -24.37 29.29 9.38
CA PHE A 33 -25.39 30.11 8.70
C PHE A 33 -26.71 30.26 9.49
N LYS A 34 -26.83 29.61 10.65
CA LYS A 34 -27.95 29.81 11.60
C LYS A 34 -27.43 29.99 13.03
N GLY A 35 -26.87 31.16 13.31
CA GLY A 35 -26.72 31.68 14.66
C GLY A 35 -27.87 32.65 14.99
N ASP A 36 -28.69 32.25 15.96
CA ASP A 36 -29.58 33.04 16.83
C ASP A 36 -30.62 34.01 16.23
N TYR A 37 -31.83 33.49 16.00
CA TYR A 37 -33.06 34.09 16.56
C TYR A 37 -33.95 32.94 17.08
N GLY A 38 -34.44 33.07 18.30
CA GLY A 38 -34.92 31.96 19.12
C GLY A 38 -36.31 31.37 18.83
N SER A 39 -36.59 30.34 19.64
CA SER A 39 -37.88 29.78 20.07
C SER A 39 -38.64 28.75 19.21
N SER A 40 -38.72 27.54 19.81
CA SER A 40 -39.88 26.63 19.92
C SER A 40 -40.27 25.68 18.77
N LEU A 41 -40.86 24.56 19.22
CA LEU A 41 -41.58 23.44 18.57
C LEU A 41 -40.70 22.26 18.05
N THR A 42 -40.54 21.14 18.78
CA THR A 42 -41.46 19.99 19.03
C THR A 42 -41.87 19.17 17.79
N GLY A 43 -41.52 17.88 17.76
CA GLY A 43 -42.35 16.82 17.11
C GLY A 43 -41.87 16.20 15.78
N PRO A 44 -42.29 14.96 15.43
CA PRO A 44 -41.37 13.91 14.95
C PRO A 44 -41.64 13.30 13.54
N LEU A 45 -40.61 12.59 13.04
CA LEU A 45 -40.57 11.35 12.21
C LEU A 45 -41.60 11.03 11.09
N THR A 46 -41.06 10.37 10.03
CA THR A 46 -41.61 9.28 9.17
C THR A 46 -42.13 9.53 7.74
N ALA A 47 -41.92 8.46 6.92
CA ALA A 47 -42.48 8.06 5.61
C ALA A 47 -41.89 8.71 4.34
N GLY A 48 -41.58 8.01 3.24
CA GLY A 48 -41.80 6.62 2.82
C GLY A 48 -42.38 6.57 1.39
N TYR A 49 -41.63 5.96 0.43
CA TYR A 49 -42.03 5.42 -0.90
C TYR A 49 -42.76 6.36 -1.92
N VAL A 50 -42.53 6.26 -3.24
CA VAL A 50 -43.14 5.27 -4.16
C VAL A 50 -42.43 5.26 -5.54
N LYS A 51 -42.33 4.04 -6.10
CA LYS A 51 -41.92 3.65 -7.45
C LYS A 51 -42.90 4.12 -8.55
N SER A 52 -42.40 4.31 -9.77
CA SER A 52 -43.11 3.85 -10.97
C SER A 52 -42.10 3.32 -11.99
N GLY A 53 -42.40 2.14 -12.54
CA GLY A 53 -41.68 1.52 -13.64
C GLY A 53 -42.58 1.43 -14.86
N ALA A 54 -41.95 1.42 -16.04
CA ALA A 54 -42.54 0.88 -17.26
C ALA A 54 -41.41 0.19 -18.02
N ALA A 55 -41.60 -1.11 -18.24
CA ALA A 55 -40.71 -2.00 -18.97
C ALA A 55 -41.08 -2.02 -20.46
N VAL A 56 -40.08 -2.05 -21.34
CA VAL A 56 -40.17 -2.64 -22.67
C VAL A 56 -38.79 -3.21 -23.04
N ASP A 57 -38.72 -4.54 -23.19
CA ASP A 57 -37.59 -5.35 -23.72
C ASP A 57 -38.04 -5.96 -25.07
N PRO A 58 -37.20 -6.68 -25.85
CA PRO A 58 -35.80 -6.46 -26.19
C PRO A 58 -35.54 -6.62 -27.72
N VAL A 59 -34.44 -6.07 -28.25
CA VAL A 59 -33.78 -6.60 -29.46
C VAL A 59 -32.27 -6.64 -29.24
N THR A 60 -31.72 -7.82 -29.49
CA THR A 60 -30.33 -8.23 -29.35
C THR A 60 -29.45 -7.75 -30.51
N SER A 61 -28.23 -7.29 -30.22
CA SER A 61 -26.95 -7.82 -30.76
C SER A 61 -25.79 -6.80 -30.74
N SER A 62 -24.63 -7.30 -30.30
CA SER A 62 -23.25 -6.76 -30.42
C SER A 62 -22.70 -5.91 -29.25
N PRO A 63 -21.68 -6.42 -28.51
CA PRO A 63 -21.01 -5.67 -27.46
C PRO A 63 -19.87 -4.81 -28.05
N GLY A 64 -20.01 -3.49 -27.91
CA GLY A 64 -18.95 -2.52 -28.16
C GLY A 64 -17.99 -2.44 -26.98
N LEU A 65 -16.71 -2.60 -27.29
CA LEU A 65 -15.53 -2.52 -26.44
C LEU A 65 -15.61 -1.49 -25.30
N CYS A 66 -15.53 -1.97 -24.06
CA CYS A 66 -14.93 -1.23 -22.94
C CYS A 66 -13.68 -2.01 -22.53
N ALA A 67 -12.54 -1.66 -23.12
CA ALA A 67 -11.23 -2.21 -22.75
C ALA A 67 -10.54 -1.22 -21.82
N SER A 68 -10.94 -1.23 -20.55
CA SER A 68 -10.11 -0.69 -19.48
C SER A 68 -8.99 -1.69 -19.22
N ILE A 69 -7.80 -1.36 -19.70
CA ILE A 69 -6.60 -2.20 -19.55
C ILE A 69 -6.20 -2.15 -18.08
N ALA A 70 -6.37 -3.28 -17.39
CA ALA A 70 -5.61 -3.64 -16.22
C ALA A 70 -4.13 -3.77 -16.62
N ASN A 71 -3.34 -2.77 -16.25
CA ASN A 71 -1.89 -2.78 -16.30
C ASN A 71 -1.40 -2.32 -14.92
N ALA A 72 -1.44 -3.21 -13.93
CA ALA A 72 -0.71 -3.03 -12.69
C ALA A 72 0.78 -3.36 -12.92
N GLY A 73 1.45 -2.47 -13.67
CA GLY A 73 2.91 -2.31 -13.63
C GLY A 73 3.27 -1.29 -12.55
N PRO A 74 4.53 -1.26 -12.07
CA PRO A 74 4.91 -0.45 -10.93
C PRO A 74 4.75 1.06 -11.18
N SER A 75 3.77 1.67 -10.51
CA SER A 75 3.56 3.13 -10.47
C SER A 75 4.66 3.89 -9.69
N TRP A 76 5.69 3.22 -9.20
CA TRP A 76 6.78 3.82 -8.41
C TRP A 76 7.96 4.31 -9.27
N LEU A 77 7.93 4.17 -10.60
CA LEU A 77 9.07 4.53 -11.48
C LEU A 77 8.83 5.58 -12.56
N VAL A 78 7.62 6.15 -12.67
CA VAL A 78 7.37 7.24 -13.62
C VAL A 78 6.85 8.45 -12.87
N GLY A 79 7.77 9.34 -12.48
CA GLY A 79 7.41 10.70 -12.17
C GLY A 79 6.71 11.32 -13.38
N LYS A 80 5.49 11.84 -13.19
CA LYS A 80 4.88 12.75 -14.15
C LYS A 80 5.73 14.01 -14.19
N THR A 81 6.73 14.04 -15.05
CA THR A 81 7.46 15.26 -15.37
C THR A 81 6.53 16.13 -16.20
N SER A 82 6.28 17.36 -15.74
CA SER A 82 5.65 18.38 -16.57
C SER A 82 6.61 18.74 -17.69
N SER A 83 6.39 18.21 -18.89
CA SER A 83 7.06 18.70 -20.10
C SER A 83 6.43 20.04 -20.48
N GLN A 84 7.12 21.14 -20.15
CA GLN A 84 6.90 22.42 -20.82
C GLN A 84 7.35 22.27 -22.28
N ALA A 85 6.38 22.15 -23.19
CA ALA A 85 6.64 22.27 -24.62
C ALA A 85 6.82 23.75 -24.99
N PHE A 86 8.01 24.09 -25.47
CA PHE A 86 8.27 25.31 -26.23
C PHE A 86 7.53 25.21 -27.58
N ASN A 87 6.63 26.16 -27.86
CA ASN A 87 6.07 26.36 -29.20
C ASN A 87 6.77 27.55 -29.86
N PRO A 88 7.32 27.42 -31.09
CA PRO A 88 7.62 28.58 -31.93
C PRO A 88 6.38 28.95 -32.75
N ASP A 89 6.33 30.24 -33.14
CA ASP A 89 5.25 30.91 -33.87
C ASP A 89 4.68 30.16 -35.08
N GLY A 90 3.37 30.29 -35.27
CA GLY A 90 2.66 29.82 -36.47
C GLY A 90 1.16 30.15 -36.41
N SER A 91 0.80 31.36 -36.83
CA SER A 91 -0.57 31.84 -36.99
C SER A 91 -1.42 30.95 -37.91
N THR A 92 -2.55 30.43 -37.42
CA THR A 92 -3.73 30.13 -38.27
C THR A 92 -5.00 30.24 -37.44
N PHE A 93 -5.93 31.06 -37.94
CA PHE A 93 -7.21 31.41 -37.35
C PHE A 93 -8.30 30.47 -37.89
N SER A 94 -9.14 29.86 -37.04
CA SER A 94 -10.47 29.30 -37.42
C SER A 94 -11.36 29.01 -36.21
N ILE A 95 -12.37 29.88 -36.02
CA ILE A 95 -13.78 29.76 -35.58
C ILE A 95 -14.18 28.65 -34.58
N PRO A 96 -14.91 28.99 -33.47
CA PRO A 96 -15.26 28.03 -32.42
C PRO A 96 -16.57 27.27 -32.70
N ASP A 97 -16.51 25.94 -32.69
CA ASP A 97 -17.69 25.09 -32.53
C ASP A 97 -18.07 25.01 -31.04
N SER A 98 -19.16 25.69 -30.72
CA SER A 98 -19.91 25.57 -29.48
C SER A 98 -20.67 24.24 -29.45
N ASP A 99 -20.16 23.25 -28.70
CA ASP A 99 -20.94 22.25 -27.93
C ASP A 99 -20.05 21.17 -27.29
N LYS A 100 -19.29 21.54 -26.26
CA LYS A 100 -18.80 20.58 -25.26
C LYS A 100 -19.27 21.03 -23.88
N LYS A 101 -20.26 20.33 -23.33
CA LYS A 101 -20.56 20.34 -21.89
C LYS A 101 -19.28 19.97 -21.14
N SER A 102 -18.53 20.97 -20.70
CA SER A 102 -17.38 20.81 -19.82
C SER A 102 -17.91 20.45 -18.43
N GLY A 103 -17.98 19.15 -18.14
CA GLY A 103 -17.96 18.70 -16.76
C GLY A 103 -16.59 19.08 -16.20
N ALA A 104 -16.56 19.87 -15.12
CA ALA A 104 -15.31 20.21 -14.44
C ALA A 104 -14.59 18.92 -14.03
N SER A 105 -13.28 18.84 -14.29
CA SER A 105 -12.49 17.69 -13.85
C SER A 105 -12.39 17.68 -12.32
N MET A 106 -12.09 16.52 -11.73
CA MET A 106 -11.89 16.41 -10.27
C MET A 106 -10.85 17.42 -9.75
N MET A 107 -9.76 17.60 -10.50
CA MET A 107 -8.71 18.58 -10.17
C MET A 107 -9.23 20.02 -10.23
N ASP A 108 -10.08 20.36 -11.19
CA ASP A 108 -10.67 21.71 -11.28
C ASP A 108 -11.57 22.01 -10.07
N ILE A 109 -12.34 21.01 -9.61
CA ILE A 109 -13.21 21.14 -8.43
C ILE A 109 -12.38 21.34 -7.17
N GLN A 110 -11.35 20.50 -7.00
CA GLN A 110 -10.37 20.60 -5.93
C GLN A 110 -9.75 22.00 -5.86
N CYS A 111 -9.21 22.50 -6.97
CA CYS A 111 -8.60 23.83 -7.05
C CYS A 111 -9.61 24.97 -6.82
N LEU A 112 -10.86 24.81 -7.24
CA LEU A 112 -11.92 25.79 -6.96
C LEU A 112 -12.22 25.86 -5.46
N LEU A 113 -12.34 24.72 -4.78
CA LEU A 113 -12.56 24.66 -3.34
C LEU A 113 -11.38 25.26 -2.56
N ASP A 114 -10.16 24.99 -3.01
CA ASP A 114 -8.95 25.56 -2.43
C ASP A 114 -8.93 27.09 -2.53
N LYS A 115 -9.32 27.65 -3.69
CA LYS A 115 -9.48 29.11 -3.87
C LYS A 115 -10.51 29.74 -2.93
N GLU A 116 -11.52 28.98 -2.54
CA GLU A 116 -12.53 29.40 -1.55
C GLU A 116 -12.07 29.16 -0.09
N GLY A 117 -10.83 28.71 0.13
CA GLY A 117 -10.23 28.54 1.45
C GLY A 117 -10.42 27.16 2.09
N ALA A 118 -10.72 26.12 1.31
CA ALA A 118 -10.98 24.78 1.86
C ALA A 118 -9.76 24.17 2.58
N SER A 119 -8.53 24.38 2.08
CA SER A 119 -7.30 23.93 2.74
C SER A 119 -7.07 24.63 4.08
N GLU A 120 -7.36 25.93 4.16
CA GLU A 120 -7.26 26.72 5.40
C GLU A 120 -8.25 26.22 6.46
N LEU A 121 -9.48 25.94 6.02
CA LEU A 121 -10.50 25.36 6.89
C LEU A 121 -10.05 24.01 7.47
N VAL A 122 -9.44 23.14 6.66
CA VAL A 122 -8.93 21.84 7.12
C VAL A 122 -7.85 22.03 8.18
N ILE A 123 -6.89 22.93 7.96
CA ILE A 123 -5.84 23.24 8.94
C ILE A 123 -6.45 23.78 10.25
N ASP A 124 -7.40 24.72 10.17
CA ASP A 124 -8.02 25.32 11.35
C ASP A 124 -8.82 24.31 12.18
N VAL A 125 -9.51 23.38 11.50
CA VAL A 125 -10.22 22.27 12.15
C VAL A 125 -9.25 21.33 12.87
N ILE A 126 -8.10 21.03 12.27
CA ILE A 126 -7.06 20.17 12.86
C ILE A 126 -6.37 20.86 14.04
N VAL A 127 -6.06 22.16 13.93
CA VAL A 127 -5.37 22.94 14.97
C VAL A 127 -6.24 23.18 16.20
N SER A 128 -7.55 23.34 16.02
CA SER A 128 -8.49 23.63 17.10
C SER A 128 -9.68 22.66 17.10
N PRO A 129 -9.44 21.36 17.35
CA PRO A 129 -10.50 20.36 17.34
C PRO A 129 -11.44 20.58 18.54
N LYS A 130 -12.69 20.94 18.27
CA LYS A 130 -13.74 21.07 19.32
C LYS A 130 -14.45 19.74 19.60
N ASN A 131 -14.40 18.80 18.65
CA ASN A 131 -15.12 17.53 18.69
C ASN A 131 -14.40 16.53 17.76
N ASP A 132 -14.21 15.29 18.21
CA ASP A 132 -13.53 14.25 17.43
C ASP A 132 -14.23 13.93 16.11
N ARG A 133 -15.57 14.05 16.05
CA ARG A 133 -16.31 13.89 14.79
C ARG A 133 -15.95 14.96 13.77
N ILE A 134 -15.79 16.21 14.23
CA ILE A 134 -15.43 17.33 13.33
C ILE A 134 -13.99 17.21 12.88
N PHE A 135 -13.10 16.78 13.79
CA PHE A 135 -11.73 16.45 13.44
C PHE A 135 -11.68 15.36 12.35
N SER A 136 -12.39 14.26 12.54
CA SER A 136 -12.46 13.15 11.57
C SER A 136 -12.96 13.62 10.20
N GLU A 137 -14.06 14.36 10.16
CA GLU A 137 -14.59 14.92 8.90
C GLU A 137 -13.64 15.95 8.26
N GLY A 138 -12.90 16.71 9.07
CA GLY A 138 -11.86 17.61 8.59
C GLY A 138 -10.71 16.87 7.90
N ILE A 139 -10.26 15.75 8.47
CA ILE A 139 -9.26 14.87 7.86
C ILE A 139 -9.79 14.28 6.55
N LEU A 140 -11.04 13.78 6.53
CA LEU A 140 -11.65 13.24 5.31
C LEU A 140 -11.79 14.30 4.19
N LEU A 141 -12.13 15.54 4.54
CA LEU A 141 -12.12 16.65 3.58
C LEU A 141 -10.70 16.90 3.03
N GLY A 142 -9.68 16.88 3.90
CA GLY A 142 -8.28 16.97 3.49
C GLY A 142 -7.87 15.88 2.51
N ILE A 143 -8.29 14.63 2.76
CA ILE A 143 -8.07 13.50 1.84
C ILE A 143 -8.72 13.77 0.48
N ALA A 144 -10.00 14.18 0.46
CA ALA A 144 -10.72 14.44 -0.78
C ALA A 144 -10.10 15.59 -1.60
N LEU A 145 -9.55 16.60 -0.92
CA LEU A 145 -8.83 17.70 -1.57
C LEU A 145 -7.51 17.25 -2.19
N LEU A 146 -6.80 16.32 -1.55
CA LEU A 146 -5.49 15.85 -2.01
C LEU A 146 -5.55 14.59 -2.89
N GLU A 147 -6.74 14.01 -3.09
CA GLU A 147 -6.93 12.78 -3.87
C GLU A 147 -6.35 12.93 -5.30
N GLY A 148 -5.45 12.00 -5.67
CA GLY A 148 -4.73 12.04 -6.94
C GLY A 148 -3.49 12.93 -6.96
N GLY A 149 -3.02 13.40 -5.79
CA GLY A 149 -1.78 14.14 -5.64
C GLY A 149 -1.82 15.53 -6.25
N ASN A 150 -2.84 16.33 -5.92
CA ASN A 150 -3.00 17.67 -6.47
C ASN A 150 -1.92 18.62 -5.94
N THR A 151 -0.92 18.93 -6.77
CA THR A 151 0.26 19.75 -6.41
C THR A 151 -0.08 21.18 -6.03
N GLN A 152 -1.15 21.77 -6.57
CA GLN A 152 -1.60 23.11 -6.16
C GLN A 152 -2.07 23.10 -4.70
N ILE A 153 -2.87 22.10 -4.34
CA ILE A 153 -3.41 21.99 -2.98
C ILE A 153 -2.31 21.63 -1.98
N GLN A 154 -1.39 20.72 -2.35
CA GLN A 154 -0.19 20.46 -1.56
C GLN A 154 0.60 21.76 -1.31
N GLY A 155 0.77 22.59 -2.33
CA GLY A 155 1.38 23.92 -2.22
C GLY A 155 0.64 24.84 -1.25
N SER A 156 -0.70 24.87 -1.31
CA SER A 156 -1.55 25.64 -0.39
C SER A 156 -1.40 25.18 1.06
N PHE A 157 -1.41 23.87 1.33
CA PHE A 157 -1.13 23.34 2.67
C PHE A 157 0.27 23.73 3.17
N TYR A 158 1.30 23.57 2.33
CA TYR A 158 2.67 23.93 2.68
C TYR A 158 2.80 25.43 3.04
N HIS A 159 2.28 26.30 2.17
CA HIS A 159 2.29 27.74 2.37
C HIS A 159 1.57 28.15 3.67
N GLN A 160 0.36 27.62 3.90
CA GLN A 160 -0.40 27.98 5.08
C GLN A 160 0.25 27.51 6.39
N LEU A 161 0.82 26.30 6.41
CA LEU A 161 1.51 25.79 7.59
C LEU A 161 2.82 26.53 7.86
N ASN A 162 3.59 26.86 6.82
CA ASN A 162 4.88 27.52 6.94
C ASN A 162 4.74 29.02 7.25
N GLU A 163 3.85 29.74 6.56
CA GLU A 163 3.75 31.20 6.67
C GLU A 163 2.85 31.68 7.81
N GLN A 164 1.76 30.97 8.11
CA GLN A 164 0.77 31.44 9.10
C GLN A 164 1.11 31.04 10.54
N LYS A 165 2.29 30.44 10.80
CA LYS A 165 2.74 29.97 12.13
C LYS A 165 1.75 29.02 12.84
N LYS A 166 0.89 28.34 12.08
CA LYS A 166 -0.06 27.34 12.60
C LYS A 166 0.56 25.93 12.68
N SER A 167 1.75 25.72 12.09
CA SER A 167 2.42 24.43 12.00
C SER A 167 2.64 23.77 13.36
N GLU A 168 3.19 24.46 14.37
CA GLU A 168 3.53 23.83 15.65
C GLU A 168 2.32 23.14 16.30
N LYS A 169 1.16 23.82 16.35
CA LYS A 169 -0.08 23.21 16.88
C LYS A 169 -0.63 22.12 15.99
N PHE A 170 -0.60 22.32 14.67
CA PHE A 170 -1.06 21.32 13.70
C PHE A 170 -0.34 19.99 13.89
N PHE A 171 0.99 20.02 13.88
CA PHE A 171 1.81 18.81 14.06
C PHE A 171 1.69 18.24 15.46
N LYS A 172 1.58 19.08 16.49
CA LYS A 172 1.34 18.63 17.86
C LYS A 172 0.07 17.78 17.97
N VAL A 173 -1.05 18.22 17.37
CA VAL A 173 -2.33 17.48 17.45
C VAL A 173 -2.21 16.11 16.80
N LEU A 174 -1.59 16.02 15.62
CA LEU A 174 -1.38 14.74 14.94
C LEU A 174 -0.44 13.81 15.71
N TYR A 175 0.65 14.37 16.25
CA TYR A 175 1.60 13.66 17.11
C TYR A 175 0.93 13.10 18.37
N ASP A 176 0.17 13.93 19.10
CA ASP A 176 -0.49 13.52 20.33
C ASP A 176 -1.52 12.41 20.08
N ARG A 177 -2.27 12.47 18.97
CA ARG A 177 -3.21 11.40 18.58
C ARG A 177 -2.50 10.11 18.23
N MET A 178 -1.38 10.18 17.51
CA MET A 178 -0.57 9.01 17.18
C MET A 178 0.00 8.37 18.45
N LYS A 179 0.52 9.18 19.39
CA LYS A 179 0.97 8.70 20.70
C LYS A 179 -0.16 8.06 21.52
N ALA A 180 -1.36 8.65 21.52
CA ALA A 180 -2.51 8.07 22.19
C ALA A 180 -2.87 6.70 21.61
N ALA A 181 -2.91 6.57 20.28
CA ALA A 181 -3.16 5.29 19.62
C ALA A 181 -2.08 4.24 19.92
N GLN A 182 -0.79 4.62 19.93
CA GLN A 182 0.31 3.74 20.34
C GLN A 182 0.15 3.25 21.78
N GLN A 183 -0.19 4.16 22.71
CA GLN A 183 -0.41 3.83 24.12
C GLN A 183 -1.59 2.90 24.31
N GLU A 184 -2.68 3.12 23.57
CA GLU A 184 -3.87 2.28 23.64
C GLU A 184 -3.61 0.88 23.09
N ILE A 185 -2.92 0.75 21.96
CA ILE A 185 -2.49 -0.55 21.43
C ILE A 185 -1.66 -1.30 22.47
N ARG A 186 -0.66 -0.63 23.07
CA ARG A 186 0.18 -1.24 24.11
C ARG A 186 -0.65 -1.63 25.33
N ALA A 187 -1.62 -0.80 25.76
CA ALA A 187 -2.47 -1.10 26.89
C ALA A 187 -3.37 -2.32 26.63
N THR A 188 -4.03 -2.40 25.49
CA THR A 188 -4.89 -3.55 25.14
C THR A 188 -4.08 -4.83 24.98
N VAL A 189 -2.88 -4.75 24.40
CA VAL A 189 -1.98 -5.91 24.27
C VAL A 189 -1.47 -6.39 25.64
N THR A 190 -1.20 -5.47 26.59
CA THR A 190 -0.71 -5.80 27.94
C THR A 190 -1.82 -6.24 28.90
N VAL A 191 -3.05 -5.74 28.77
CA VAL A 191 -4.18 -6.19 29.60
C VAL A 191 -4.57 -7.64 29.29
N ASN A 192 -4.48 -8.04 28.01
CA ASN A 192 -4.63 -9.43 27.60
C ASN A 192 -3.56 -10.38 28.15
N THR A 193 -2.42 -9.87 28.66
CA THR A 193 -1.39 -10.70 29.31
C THR A 193 -1.53 -10.77 30.83
N ILE A 194 -2.05 -9.71 31.49
CA ILE A 194 -2.12 -9.61 32.97
C ILE A 194 -3.42 -10.20 33.55
N ASP A 195 -4.58 -10.06 32.89
CA ASP A 195 -5.88 -10.51 33.42
C ASP A 195 -6.08 -12.04 33.51
N LEU A 196 -5.06 -12.80 33.13
CA LEU A 196 -5.05 -14.26 33.27
C LEU A 196 -4.13 -14.74 34.41
N GLY A 197 -3.55 -13.83 35.19
CA GLY A 197 -2.68 -14.14 36.33
C GLY A 197 -3.40 -14.38 37.67
N THR A 198 -4.70 -14.09 37.77
CA THR A 198 -5.43 -14.01 39.06
C THR A 198 -6.52 -15.06 39.26
N LYS A 199 -6.55 -16.15 38.49
CA LYS A 199 -7.35 -17.34 38.82
C LYS A 199 -6.47 -18.56 39.04
N LYS A 200 -5.70 -18.55 40.13
CA LYS A 200 -5.21 -19.76 40.81
C LYS A 200 -4.73 -19.39 42.21
N LYS A 201 -5.68 -19.29 43.13
CA LYS A 201 -5.43 -19.60 44.53
C LYS A 201 -6.65 -20.34 45.08
N ASP A 202 -6.30 -21.39 45.81
CA ASP A 202 -7.12 -22.23 46.66
C ASP A 202 -7.64 -23.50 46.01
N ASP A 203 -6.82 -24.55 46.14
CA ASP A 203 -7.25 -25.84 46.69
C ASP A 203 -5.99 -26.66 47.06
N GLU A 204 -5.69 -26.73 48.35
CA GLU A 204 -4.81 -27.74 48.95
C GLU A 204 -5.63 -29.00 49.26
N CYS A 205 -5.26 -30.18 48.74
CA CYS A 205 -5.40 -31.45 49.46
C CYS A 205 -4.65 -32.64 48.79
N GLU A 206 -3.69 -33.17 49.56
CA GLU A 206 -3.18 -34.54 49.72
C GLU A 206 -2.94 -35.54 48.54
N SER A 207 -1.64 -35.88 48.41
CA SER A 207 -1.03 -37.23 48.54
C SER A 207 -1.60 -38.43 47.75
N LEU A 208 -0.79 -39.00 46.84
CA LEU A 208 -0.08 -40.29 47.03
C LEU A 208 0.65 -40.78 45.74
N SER A 209 1.98 -40.90 45.86
CA SER A 209 2.96 -41.87 45.30
C SER A 209 2.74 -42.62 43.96
N LEU A 210 3.75 -42.57 43.05
CA LEU A 210 4.79 -43.62 42.84
C LEU A 210 5.79 -43.25 41.70
N PRO A 211 7.05 -43.77 41.70
CA PRO A 211 8.17 -43.22 40.93
C PRO A 211 8.69 -44.12 39.79
N LYS A 212 9.26 -43.52 38.73
CA LYS A 212 10.24 -44.08 37.76
C LYS A 212 10.56 -42.95 36.75
N LYS A 213 11.77 -42.68 36.25
CA LYS A 213 13.11 -43.27 36.36
C LYS A 213 14.04 -42.16 35.82
N ARG A 214 15.14 -41.85 36.52
CA ARG A 214 16.12 -40.85 36.08
C ARG A 214 16.87 -41.36 34.83
N VAL A 215 16.85 -40.58 33.75
CA VAL A 215 17.90 -40.59 32.72
C VAL A 215 18.50 -39.19 32.72
N ARG A 216 19.83 -39.17 32.81
CA ARG A 216 20.69 -38.01 33.01
C ARG A 216 21.14 -37.58 31.62
N ASP A 217 20.87 -36.34 31.23
CA ASP A 217 21.73 -35.63 30.28
C ASP A 217 21.76 -34.12 30.49
N SER A 218 22.99 -33.66 30.77
CA SER A 218 23.68 -32.48 30.24
C SER A 218 22.94 -31.14 30.23
N GLN A 219 23.25 -30.38 31.29
CA GLN A 219 22.88 -29.00 31.59
C GLN A 219 23.47 -28.01 30.58
N LEU A 220 22.64 -27.44 29.69
CA LEU A 220 22.89 -26.15 29.05
C LEU A 220 22.31 -25.05 29.95
N HIS A 221 23.17 -24.21 30.53
CA HIS A 221 22.76 -22.99 31.23
C HIS A 221 22.24 -21.97 30.22
N LEU A 222 20.92 -21.87 30.08
CA LEU A 222 20.28 -20.66 29.55
C LEU A 222 20.33 -19.57 30.63
N LYS A 223 20.83 -18.37 30.29
CA LYS A 223 20.74 -17.19 31.15
C LYS A 223 19.27 -16.94 31.51
N ASP A 224 18.97 -16.73 32.80
CA ASP A 224 17.60 -16.67 33.34
C ASP A 224 16.68 -15.64 32.63
N GLY A 225 17.26 -14.59 32.03
CA GLY A 225 16.50 -13.62 31.22
C GLY A 225 15.88 -14.19 29.93
N MET A 226 16.55 -15.12 29.24
CA MET A 226 16.03 -15.75 28.01
C MET A 226 14.97 -16.82 28.31
N LYS A 227 15.05 -17.46 29.49
CA LYS A 227 14.03 -18.41 29.95
C LYS A 227 12.70 -17.71 30.27
N GLY A 228 12.76 -16.50 30.85
CA GLY A 228 11.58 -15.66 31.08
C GLY A 228 10.90 -15.25 29.77
N GLN A 229 11.68 -14.76 28.81
CA GLN A 229 11.17 -14.35 27.49
C GLN A 229 10.58 -15.52 26.68
N LEU A 230 11.21 -16.70 26.71
CA LEU A 230 10.64 -17.90 26.07
C LEU A 230 9.36 -18.38 26.77
N ALA A 231 9.28 -18.30 28.10
CA ALA A 231 8.09 -18.69 28.84
C ALA A 231 6.91 -17.73 28.58
N GLU A 232 7.20 -16.43 28.49
CA GLU A 232 6.23 -15.39 28.14
C GLU A 232 5.73 -15.55 26.70
N ALA A 233 6.64 -15.72 25.73
CA ALA A 233 6.30 -16.00 24.34
C ALA A 233 5.52 -17.31 24.18
N SER A 234 5.88 -18.36 24.93
CA SER A 234 5.16 -19.65 24.94
C SER A 234 3.74 -19.52 25.52
N THR A 235 3.58 -18.72 26.57
CA THR A 235 2.28 -18.47 27.21
C THR A 235 1.39 -17.61 26.30
N ALA A 236 1.94 -16.58 25.67
CA ALA A 236 1.25 -15.75 24.69
C ALA A 236 0.80 -16.58 23.48
N THR A 237 1.69 -17.44 22.95
CA THR A 237 1.40 -18.34 21.82
C THR A 237 0.30 -19.35 22.16
N SER A 238 0.38 -20.00 23.33
CA SER A 238 -0.60 -21.02 23.75
C SER A 238 -2.00 -20.44 23.97
N LYS A 239 -2.10 -19.20 24.45
CA LYS A 239 -3.39 -18.54 24.70
C LYS A 239 -3.98 -17.88 23.47
N ALA A 240 -3.17 -17.31 22.58
CA ALA A 240 -3.66 -16.82 21.29
C ALA A 240 -4.21 -17.97 20.44
N TYR A 241 -3.58 -19.15 20.50
CA TYR A 241 -4.12 -20.39 19.95
C TYR A 241 -5.46 -20.79 20.60
N GLY A 242 -5.62 -20.59 21.91
CA GLY A 242 -6.86 -20.84 22.63
C GLY A 242 -8.01 -19.87 22.30
N MET A 243 -7.73 -18.57 22.14
CA MET A 243 -8.72 -17.57 21.71
C MET A 243 -9.19 -17.82 20.28
N TYR A 244 -8.25 -18.19 19.41
CA TYR A 244 -8.55 -18.57 18.03
C TYR A 244 -9.44 -19.81 17.95
N ARG A 245 -9.17 -20.84 18.79
CA ARG A 245 -10.01 -22.04 18.86
C ARG A 245 -11.45 -21.72 19.27
N LYS A 246 -11.64 -20.79 20.20
CA LYS A 246 -12.97 -20.32 20.64
C LYS A 246 -13.70 -19.48 19.59
N ALA A 247 -12.97 -18.80 18.71
CA ALA A 247 -13.56 -17.96 17.68
C ALA A 247 -14.09 -18.75 16.46
N ILE A 248 -13.58 -19.97 16.25
CA ILE A 248 -13.90 -20.79 15.07
C ILE A 248 -14.99 -21.83 15.34
N ASP A 249 -15.11 -22.31 16.56
CA ASP A 249 -16.14 -23.28 16.94
C ASP A 249 -16.64 -23.00 18.37
N PRO A 250 -17.71 -22.21 18.51
CA PRO A 250 -18.30 -21.88 19.81
C PRO A 250 -18.95 -23.08 20.52
N ASP A 251 -19.24 -24.18 19.80
CA ASP A 251 -20.16 -25.25 20.26
C ASP A 251 -19.44 -26.55 20.67
N MET A 252 -18.12 -26.65 20.53
CA MET A 252 -17.36 -27.88 20.81
C MET A 252 -17.02 -28.16 22.29
N ASP A 253 -17.54 -27.39 23.25
CA ASP A 253 -17.36 -27.62 24.70
C ASP A 253 -18.69 -27.80 25.47
N MET A 254 -19.76 -28.26 24.81
CA MET A 254 -20.99 -28.67 25.50
C MET A 254 -20.94 -30.13 25.98
N MET A 255 -19.99 -30.45 26.86
CA MET A 255 -20.07 -31.66 27.69
C MET A 255 -19.30 -31.49 28.99
N GLY A 256 -19.94 -30.90 30.01
CA GLY A 256 -19.38 -30.85 31.36
C GLY A 256 -20.07 -29.90 32.34
N SER A 257 -21.16 -30.39 32.95
CA SER A 257 -21.82 -29.92 34.18
C SER A 257 -22.58 -28.59 34.18
N GLY A 258 -23.89 -28.71 34.46
CA GLY A 258 -24.82 -27.61 34.59
C GLY A 258 -24.74 -26.81 35.90
N GLY A 259 -25.39 -25.65 35.87
CA GLY A 259 -25.64 -24.76 36.98
C GLY A 259 -26.25 -23.46 36.45
N ASP A 260 -27.51 -23.23 36.79
CA ASP A 260 -28.42 -22.20 36.30
C ASP A 260 -28.10 -20.76 36.77
N ASN A 261 -28.46 -19.81 35.90
CA ASN A 261 -28.87 -18.42 36.10
C ASN A 261 -27.90 -17.31 36.54
N GLY A 262 -27.89 -16.24 35.74
CA GLY A 262 -27.53 -14.88 36.17
C GLY A 262 -27.10 -13.96 35.03
N GLY A 263 -28.07 -13.46 34.25
CA GLY A 263 -27.83 -12.55 33.12
C GLY A 263 -26.99 -11.31 33.48
N GLY A 264 -26.02 -11.03 32.62
CA GLY A 264 -25.13 -9.87 32.73
C GLY A 264 -24.01 -9.80 31.69
N GLU A 265 -23.74 -10.87 30.93
CA GLU A 265 -22.55 -10.96 30.06
C GLU A 265 -22.79 -10.67 28.57
N GLU A 266 -24.03 -10.50 28.11
CA GLU A 266 -24.28 -10.25 26.67
C GLU A 266 -23.82 -8.85 26.20
N LYS A 267 -23.65 -7.87 27.11
CA LYS A 267 -23.14 -6.54 26.72
C LYS A 267 -21.62 -6.42 26.67
N ALA A 268 -20.88 -7.30 27.34
CA ALA A 268 -19.41 -7.24 27.36
C ALA A 268 -18.76 -8.01 26.20
N ALA A 269 -19.47 -9.03 25.66
CA ALA A 269 -18.98 -9.80 24.52
C ALA A 269 -19.04 -9.01 23.20
N GLU A 270 -20.03 -8.12 23.04
CA GLU A 270 -20.23 -7.33 21.81
C GLU A 270 -19.27 -6.13 21.70
N GLU A 271 -18.83 -5.55 22.83
CA GLU A 271 -17.82 -4.48 22.88
C GLU A 271 -16.39 -4.98 22.52
N SER A 272 -16.17 -6.29 22.43
CA SER A 272 -14.89 -6.89 22.00
C SER A 272 -14.70 -6.94 20.46
N VAL A 273 -15.69 -6.49 19.69
CA VAL A 273 -15.76 -6.73 18.24
C VAL A 273 -15.17 -5.58 17.41
N THR A 274 -15.11 -4.35 17.92
CA THR A 274 -14.65 -3.16 17.16
C THR A 274 -13.31 -2.64 17.67
N MET A 275 -12.42 -2.19 16.78
CA MET A 275 -11.17 -1.53 17.19
C MET A 275 -11.49 -0.22 17.90
N SER A 276 -10.65 0.19 18.84
CA SER A 276 -10.89 1.45 19.56
C SER A 276 -10.95 2.63 18.57
N PRO A 277 -11.88 3.59 18.77
CA PRO A 277 -11.96 4.80 17.94
C PRO A 277 -10.66 5.60 17.86
N VAL A 278 -9.79 5.51 18.88
CA VAL A 278 -8.47 6.17 18.90
C VAL A 278 -7.48 5.48 17.94
N ILE A 279 -7.64 4.18 17.70
CA ILE A 279 -6.87 3.42 16.73
C ILE A 279 -7.47 3.60 15.33
N GLU A 280 -8.79 3.54 15.20
CA GLU A 280 -9.49 3.65 13.90
C GLU A 280 -9.23 5.00 13.21
N ILE A 281 -9.17 6.10 13.97
CA ILE A 281 -8.89 7.43 13.40
C ILE A 281 -7.48 7.55 12.79
N MET A 282 -6.55 6.65 13.13
CA MET A 282 -5.21 6.68 12.56
C MET A 282 -5.19 6.35 11.07
N GLN A 283 -6.10 5.51 10.58
CA GLN A 283 -6.14 5.16 9.16
C GLN A 283 -6.32 6.40 8.25
N PRO A 284 -7.35 7.25 8.44
CA PRO A 284 -7.50 8.47 7.65
C PRO A 284 -6.42 9.52 7.95
N ILE A 285 -5.87 9.61 9.18
CA ILE A 285 -4.74 10.51 9.46
C ILE A 285 -3.53 10.12 8.61
N LEU A 286 -3.17 8.84 8.59
CA LEU A 286 -2.05 8.33 7.81
C LEU A 286 -2.30 8.52 6.31
N ARG A 287 -3.52 8.25 5.82
CA ARG A 287 -3.88 8.51 4.43
C ARG A 287 -3.75 9.99 4.05
N PHE A 288 -4.17 10.90 4.92
CA PHE A 288 -4.01 12.34 4.69
C PHE A 288 -2.53 12.75 4.63
N LEU A 289 -1.70 12.24 5.55
CA LEU A 289 -0.26 12.50 5.55
C LEU A 289 0.44 11.90 4.33
N GLN A 290 0.05 10.70 3.90
CA GLN A 290 0.51 10.06 2.67
C GLN A 290 0.25 10.97 1.45
N LEU A 291 -0.99 11.45 1.31
CA LEU A 291 -1.42 12.30 0.18
C LEU A 291 -0.70 13.67 0.13
N LEU A 292 -0.26 14.19 1.28
CA LEU A 292 0.60 15.39 1.31
C LEU A 292 1.97 15.13 0.66
N CYS A 293 2.47 13.89 0.74
CA CYS A 293 3.78 13.52 0.21
C CYS A 293 3.77 12.92 -1.20
N GLU A 294 2.59 12.54 -1.73
CA GLU A 294 2.45 12.01 -3.10
C GLU A 294 3.12 12.92 -4.14
N ASN A 295 3.65 12.31 -5.21
CA ASN A 295 4.48 12.94 -6.25
C ASN A 295 5.86 13.43 -5.77
N HIS A 296 6.44 12.76 -4.76
CA HIS A 296 7.80 13.03 -4.28
C HIS A 296 7.94 14.48 -3.78
N ASN A 297 6.97 14.96 -3.01
CA ASN A 297 6.94 16.34 -2.53
C ASN A 297 7.98 16.55 -1.43
N LEU A 298 9.24 16.78 -1.82
CA LEU A 298 10.39 16.88 -0.91
C LEU A 298 10.21 17.95 0.18
N GLY A 299 9.51 19.04 -0.16
CA GLY A 299 9.18 20.11 0.79
C GLY A 299 8.31 19.60 1.93
N LEU A 300 7.20 18.94 1.61
CA LEU A 300 6.29 18.36 2.61
C LEU A 300 6.88 17.14 3.31
N GLN A 301 7.61 16.26 2.59
CA GLN A 301 8.31 15.10 3.17
C GLN A 301 9.29 15.53 4.27
N ASN A 302 10.14 16.51 3.99
CA ASN A 302 11.06 17.05 5.00
C ASN A 302 10.30 17.78 6.12
N PHE A 303 9.21 18.47 5.79
CA PHE A 303 8.39 19.16 6.78
C PHE A 303 7.65 18.21 7.73
N LEU A 304 7.35 16.96 7.33
CA LEU A 304 6.84 15.93 8.26
C LEU A 304 7.91 15.48 9.28
N ARG A 305 9.19 15.53 8.91
CA ARG A 305 10.32 15.15 9.79
C ARG A 305 10.78 16.32 10.67
N ASN A 306 10.94 17.50 10.09
CA ASN A 306 11.50 18.68 10.75
C ASN A 306 10.79 19.97 10.28
N GLN A 307 10.06 20.61 11.20
CA GLN A 307 9.27 21.80 10.91
C GLN A 307 10.04 23.12 11.11
N ASN A 308 11.26 23.07 11.66
CA ASN A 308 12.03 24.25 12.08
C ASN A 308 11.28 25.18 13.06
N ASN A 309 10.38 24.61 13.86
CA ASN A 309 9.69 25.31 14.93
C ASN A 309 10.50 25.24 16.24
N LYS A 310 10.04 25.92 17.29
CA LYS A 310 10.64 25.79 18.63
C LYS A 310 10.61 24.34 19.13
N THR A 311 9.52 23.64 18.84
CA THR A 311 9.37 22.21 19.08
C THR A 311 9.09 21.52 17.74
N ASN A 312 9.91 20.53 17.42
CA ASN A 312 9.74 19.70 16.24
C ASN A 312 9.02 18.39 16.62
N TYR A 313 8.11 17.97 15.76
CA TYR A 313 7.35 16.73 15.89
C TYR A 313 7.66 15.86 14.68
N ASN A 314 8.51 14.85 14.87
CA ASN A 314 8.94 13.97 13.79
C ASN A 314 7.88 12.89 13.52
N LEU A 315 6.91 13.19 12.64
CA LEU A 315 5.83 12.26 12.32
C LEU A 315 6.30 11.03 11.54
N VAL A 316 7.46 11.09 10.86
CA VAL A 316 8.04 9.93 10.15
C VAL A 316 8.45 8.85 11.15
N CYS A 317 9.30 9.22 12.10
CA CYS A 317 9.79 8.30 13.11
C CYS A 317 8.64 7.87 14.08
N GLU A 318 7.62 8.71 14.33
CA GLU A 318 6.40 8.29 15.07
C GLU A 318 5.51 7.30 14.32
N THR A 319 5.38 7.45 12.99
CA THR A 319 4.63 6.49 12.16
C THR A 319 5.32 5.13 12.18
N LEU A 320 6.65 5.10 12.19
CA LEU A 320 7.43 3.87 12.36
C LEU A 320 7.22 3.22 13.73
N GLN A 321 7.18 4.02 14.81
CA GLN A 321 6.85 3.52 16.15
C GLN A 321 5.40 3.01 16.23
N PHE A 322 4.47 3.62 15.49
CA PHE A 322 3.11 3.13 15.39
C PHE A 322 3.03 1.75 14.71
N LEU A 323 3.76 1.56 13.60
CA LEU A 323 3.92 0.25 12.95
C LEU A 323 4.48 -0.80 13.92
N ASP A 324 5.48 -0.40 14.71
CA ASP A 324 6.10 -1.23 15.73
C ASP A 324 5.12 -1.68 16.82
N CYS A 325 4.29 -0.78 17.30
CA CYS A 325 3.25 -1.09 18.28
C CYS A 325 2.19 -2.05 17.73
N ILE A 326 1.67 -1.79 16.52
CA ILE A 326 0.57 -2.59 15.96
C ILE A 326 1.03 -3.99 15.54
N CYS A 327 2.32 -4.17 15.24
CA CYS A 327 2.92 -5.47 14.91
C CYS A 327 3.45 -6.23 16.15
N GLY A 328 3.43 -5.64 17.35
CA GLY A 328 3.68 -6.34 18.61
C GLY A 328 5.15 -6.67 18.92
N SER A 329 6.11 -5.89 18.41
CA SER A 329 7.55 -6.11 18.68
C SER A 329 7.91 -6.06 20.17
N THR A 330 7.16 -5.27 20.96
CA THR A 330 7.39 -5.04 22.39
C THR A 330 7.18 -6.29 23.25
N THR A 331 6.62 -7.38 22.70
CA THR A 331 6.42 -8.65 23.42
C THR A 331 7.49 -9.70 23.09
N GLY A 332 8.65 -9.31 22.54
CA GLY A 332 9.84 -10.14 22.52
C GLY A 332 9.93 -11.22 21.43
N GLY A 333 9.09 -11.16 20.39
CA GLY A 333 9.20 -12.11 19.27
C GLY A 333 8.58 -11.63 17.95
N LEU A 334 9.42 -11.16 17.01
CA LEU A 334 9.02 -10.89 15.62
C LEU A 334 8.46 -12.12 14.88
N GLY A 335 8.65 -13.33 15.43
CA GLY A 335 8.05 -14.57 14.92
C GLY A 335 6.57 -14.77 15.28
N LEU A 336 5.95 -13.83 15.99
CA LEU A 336 4.55 -13.90 16.43
C LEU A 336 3.64 -12.87 15.73
N LEU A 337 4.05 -12.33 14.58
CA LEU A 337 3.28 -11.33 13.82
C LEU A 337 1.83 -11.77 13.57
N GLY A 338 1.60 -13.05 13.29
CA GLY A 338 0.27 -13.58 13.03
C GLY A 338 -0.68 -13.61 14.25
N LEU A 339 -0.19 -13.35 15.46
CA LEU A 339 -1.04 -13.13 16.65
C LEU A 339 -1.58 -11.70 16.71
N TYR A 340 -0.81 -10.74 16.19
CA TYR A 340 -1.13 -9.32 16.25
C TYR A 340 -1.84 -8.84 15.00
N ILE A 341 -1.45 -9.34 13.83
CA ILE A 341 -2.03 -8.98 12.55
C ILE A 341 -3.20 -9.91 12.23
N ASN A 342 -4.37 -9.33 12.03
CA ASN A 342 -5.61 -10.02 11.72
C ASN A 342 -6.44 -9.24 10.70
N GLU A 343 -7.57 -9.78 10.28
CA GLU A 343 -8.43 -9.17 9.25
C GLU A 343 -8.95 -7.77 9.63
N ARG A 344 -9.03 -7.44 10.93
CA ARG A 344 -9.56 -6.15 11.40
C ARG A 344 -8.55 -5.02 11.32
N ASN A 345 -7.25 -5.32 11.47
CA ASN A 345 -6.20 -4.31 11.55
C ASN A 345 -5.23 -4.29 10.35
N VAL A 346 -5.24 -5.32 9.50
CA VAL A 346 -4.33 -5.42 8.35
C VAL A 346 -4.44 -4.24 7.38
N ALA A 347 -5.64 -3.68 7.19
CA ALA A 347 -5.83 -2.47 6.38
C ALA A 347 -5.06 -1.26 6.94
N LEU A 348 -5.02 -1.11 8.27
CA LEU A 348 -4.29 -0.05 8.94
C LEU A 348 -2.77 -0.27 8.87
N VAL A 349 -2.31 -1.53 8.97
CA VAL A 349 -0.90 -1.89 8.76
C VAL A 349 -0.47 -1.54 7.33
N ASN A 350 -1.26 -1.92 6.31
CA ASN A 350 -1.01 -1.56 4.92
C ASN A 350 -0.94 -0.05 4.72
N GLN A 351 -1.92 0.70 5.26
CA GLN A 351 -1.93 2.17 5.19
C GLN A 351 -0.67 2.77 5.85
N THR A 352 -0.17 2.17 6.93
CA THR A 352 1.07 2.63 7.60
C THR A 352 2.30 2.41 6.71
N LEU A 353 2.42 1.24 6.08
CA LEU A 353 3.51 0.92 5.14
C LEU A 353 3.50 1.86 3.92
N GLU A 354 2.32 2.11 3.35
CA GLU A 354 2.15 3.02 2.21
C GLU A 354 2.51 4.46 2.57
N SER A 355 2.11 4.93 3.75
CA SER A 355 2.47 6.27 4.23
C SER A 355 3.98 6.41 4.43
N LEU A 356 4.62 5.42 5.08
CA LEU A 356 6.08 5.41 5.23
C LEU A 356 6.82 5.37 3.89
N THR A 357 6.25 4.69 2.88
CA THR A 357 6.81 4.66 1.53
C THR A 357 6.79 6.06 0.93
N GLU A 358 5.64 6.74 0.92
CA GLU A 358 5.54 8.10 0.37
C GLU A 358 6.36 9.15 1.15
N TYR A 359 6.62 8.93 2.45
CA TYR A 359 7.48 9.82 3.22
C TYR A 359 8.93 9.81 2.73
N CYS A 360 9.43 8.71 2.17
CA CYS A 360 10.83 8.55 1.77
C CYS A 360 11.05 8.31 0.27
N GLN A 361 9.99 8.13 -0.52
CA GLN A 361 10.04 7.90 -1.96
C GLN A 361 10.38 9.17 -2.76
N GLY A 362 11.20 9.01 -3.81
CA GLY A 362 11.88 10.10 -4.51
C GLY A 362 13.02 10.63 -3.63
N PRO A 363 14.18 11.04 -4.17
CA PRO A 363 15.40 11.11 -3.36
C PRO A 363 15.21 12.04 -2.15
N CYS A 364 14.94 11.43 -1.00
CA CYS A 364 14.66 12.04 0.30
C CYS A 364 15.55 11.32 1.31
N HIS A 365 16.86 11.49 1.13
CA HIS A 365 17.88 10.74 1.85
C HIS A 365 17.70 10.85 3.35
N GLU A 366 17.31 12.01 3.87
CA GLU A 366 17.19 12.20 5.30
C GLU A 366 16.00 11.44 5.92
N ASN A 367 14.88 11.27 5.20
CA ASN A 367 13.77 10.43 5.68
C ASN A 367 14.12 8.95 5.58
N GLN A 368 14.76 8.53 4.48
CA GLN A 368 15.27 7.16 4.32
C GLN A 368 16.21 6.79 5.47
N THR A 369 17.13 7.67 5.87
CA THR A 369 18.02 7.46 7.02
C THR A 369 17.27 7.46 8.35
N CYS A 370 16.31 8.39 8.62
CA CYS A 370 15.50 8.34 9.87
C CYS A 370 14.81 6.99 10.03
N ILE A 371 14.27 6.42 8.96
CA ILE A 371 13.59 5.12 9.03
C ILE A 371 14.61 3.98 9.25
N ALA A 372 15.71 3.95 8.49
CA ALA A 372 16.68 2.85 8.55
C ALA A 372 17.43 2.78 9.90
N THR A 373 17.72 3.93 10.51
CA THR A 373 18.57 4.01 11.71
C THR A 373 17.80 4.31 12.99
N HIS A 374 16.46 4.27 12.97
CA HIS A 374 15.65 4.58 14.14
C HIS A 374 15.95 3.63 15.32
N GLU A 375 15.95 4.18 16.54
CA GLU A 375 16.27 3.46 17.78
C GLU A 375 15.31 2.32 18.12
N SER A 376 14.07 2.37 17.63
CA SER A 376 13.09 1.29 17.82
C SER A 376 13.39 0.05 16.98
N ASN A 377 14.41 0.07 16.12
CA ASN A 377 14.68 -0.97 15.13
C ASN A 377 13.46 -1.28 14.25
N GLY A 378 12.66 -0.27 13.90
CA GLY A 378 11.44 -0.44 13.12
C GLY A 378 11.65 -1.11 11.76
N ILE A 379 12.87 -1.08 11.22
CA ILE A 379 13.25 -1.81 10.01
C ILE A 379 13.12 -3.33 10.16
N ASP A 380 13.33 -3.87 11.38
CA ASP A 380 13.27 -5.30 11.66
C ASP A 380 11.84 -5.83 11.50
N ILE A 381 10.83 -4.97 11.75
CA ILE A 381 9.42 -5.30 11.55
C ILE A 381 9.10 -5.38 10.07
N ILE A 382 9.60 -4.44 9.28
CA ILE A 382 9.41 -4.43 7.82
C ILE A 382 10.04 -5.71 7.22
N ILE A 383 11.23 -6.09 7.69
CA ILE A 383 11.90 -7.33 7.31
C ILE A 383 11.09 -8.55 7.77
N ALA A 384 10.60 -8.56 9.01
CA ALA A 384 9.81 -9.66 9.55
C ALA A 384 8.47 -9.87 8.80
N LEU A 385 7.82 -8.79 8.35
CA LEU A 385 6.61 -8.86 7.53
C LEU A 385 6.85 -9.59 6.19
N ILE A 386 8.06 -9.49 5.64
CA ILE A 386 8.46 -10.19 4.40
C ILE A 386 8.82 -11.65 4.69
N LEU A 387 9.69 -11.88 5.69
CA LEU A 387 10.31 -13.18 5.93
C LEU A 387 9.39 -14.17 6.66
N ASN A 388 8.56 -13.70 7.59
CA ASN A 388 7.79 -14.59 8.46
C ASN A 388 6.41 -14.92 7.87
N ASP A 389 5.90 -16.09 8.22
CA ASP A 389 4.52 -16.46 7.94
C ASP A 389 3.57 -15.75 8.91
N ILE A 390 2.52 -15.13 8.36
CA ILE A 390 1.51 -14.41 9.14
C ILE A 390 0.32 -15.35 9.37
N ASN A 391 0.51 -16.36 10.23
CA ASN A 391 -0.54 -17.34 10.57
C ASN A 391 -1.32 -16.93 11.83
N PRO A 392 -2.66 -17.05 11.83
CA PRO A 392 -3.49 -17.84 10.91
C PRO A 392 -3.96 -17.08 9.65
N LEU A 393 -3.74 -15.77 9.54
CA LEU A 393 -4.25 -14.94 8.44
C LEU A 393 -3.90 -15.52 7.05
N GLY A 394 -2.67 -16.00 6.87
CA GLY A 394 -2.19 -16.61 5.64
C GLY A 394 -2.96 -17.86 5.20
N LYS A 395 -3.69 -18.54 6.10
CA LYS A 395 -4.50 -19.71 5.74
C LYS A 395 -5.83 -19.35 5.09
N TYR A 396 -6.41 -18.21 5.46
CA TYR A 396 -7.77 -17.84 5.03
C TYR A 396 -7.79 -16.63 4.10
N ARG A 397 -6.86 -15.69 4.31
CA ARG A 397 -6.77 -14.40 3.63
C ARG A 397 -5.34 -14.13 3.15
N MET A 398 -4.84 -15.07 2.35
CA MET A 398 -3.53 -14.97 1.74
C MET A 398 -3.39 -13.72 0.86
N ASP A 399 -4.48 -13.26 0.26
CA ASP A 399 -4.55 -11.99 -0.48
C ASP A 399 -4.06 -10.79 0.34
N LEU A 400 -4.45 -10.71 1.61
CA LEU A 400 -4.05 -9.63 2.51
C LEU A 400 -2.58 -9.77 2.94
N VAL A 401 -2.10 -11.00 3.15
CA VAL A 401 -0.70 -11.28 3.48
C VAL A 401 0.22 -10.91 2.30
N LEU A 402 -0.19 -11.25 1.08
CA LEU A 402 0.55 -10.88 -0.13
C LEU A 402 0.61 -9.35 -0.30
N GLN A 403 -0.47 -8.62 -0.03
CA GLN A 403 -0.47 -7.16 -0.02
C GLN A 403 0.51 -6.59 1.02
N LEU A 404 0.55 -7.13 2.23
CA LEU A 404 1.51 -6.73 3.26
C LEU A 404 2.95 -6.94 2.81
N LYS A 405 3.28 -8.14 2.30
CA LYS A 405 4.63 -8.46 1.80
C LYS A 405 5.02 -7.55 0.64
N ASN A 406 4.09 -7.27 -0.27
CA ASN A 406 4.28 -6.35 -1.37
C ASN A 406 4.60 -4.93 -0.90
N ASN A 407 3.78 -4.36 -0.02
CA ASN A 407 3.97 -3.00 0.48
C ASN A 407 5.23 -2.89 1.36
N ALA A 408 5.55 -3.90 2.16
CA ALA A 408 6.81 -3.96 2.91
C ALA A 408 8.04 -4.00 1.99
N SER A 409 7.99 -4.77 0.89
CA SER A 409 9.08 -4.81 -0.09
C SER A 409 9.28 -3.47 -0.80
N LYS A 410 8.19 -2.77 -1.15
CA LYS A 410 8.24 -1.41 -1.72
C LYS A 410 8.88 -0.41 -0.76
N LEU A 411 8.54 -0.48 0.53
CA LEU A 411 9.14 0.39 1.53
C LEU A 411 10.66 0.18 1.65
N LEU A 412 11.14 -1.07 1.66
CA LEU A 412 12.58 -1.36 1.68
C LEU A 412 13.28 -0.88 0.40
N LEU A 413 12.64 -1.00 -0.77
CA LEU A 413 13.17 -0.45 -2.02
C LEU A 413 13.25 1.08 -1.95
N ALA A 414 12.20 1.77 -1.46
CA ALA A 414 12.20 3.22 -1.30
C ALA A 414 13.29 3.72 -0.33
N ILE A 415 13.60 2.96 0.72
CA ILE A 415 14.69 3.29 1.67
C ILE A 415 16.08 3.24 1.00
N MET A 416 16.24 2.46 -0.06
CA MET A 416 17.48 2.32 -0.83
C MET A 416 17.50 3.14 -2.13
N GLU A 417 16.41 3.85 -2.43
CA GLU A 417 16.26 4.57 -3.70
C GLU A 417 17.28 5.71 -3.85
N SER A 418 17.88 5.81 -5.03
CA SER A 418 18.83 6.88 -5.42
C SER A 418 19.98 7.11 -4.42
N ARG A 419 20.53 6.04 -3.82
CA ARG A 419 21.69 6.11 -2.92
C ARG A 419 22.99 5.64 -3.56
N HIS A 420 24.07 6.32 -3.21
CA HIS A 420 25.43 5.96 -3.62
C HIS A 420 26.26 5.34 -2.48
N ASP A 421 25.85 5.57 -1.23
CA ASP A 421 26.40 4.91 -0.06
C ASP A 421 25.78 3.50 0.15
N SER A 422 26.38 2.73 1.05
CA SER A 422 25.91 1.39 1.44
C SER A 422 25.25 1.34 2.82
N GLU A 423 25.09 2.47 3.52
CA GLU A 423 24.71 2.46 4.95
C GLU A 423 23.34 1.82 5.17
N ASN A 424 22.33 2.25 4.43
CA ASN A 424 20.97 1.70 4.53
C ASN A 424 20.93 0.23 4.09
N ALA A 425 21.66 -0.13 3.03
CA ALA A 425 21.72 -1.50 2.52
C ALA A 425 22.38 -2.46 3.52
N GLU A 426 23.48 -2.03 4.15
CA GLU A 426 24.18 -2.78 5.20
C GLU A 426 23.31 -2.97 6.44
N ARG A 427 22.54 -1.94 6.82
CA ARG A 427 21.58 -2.04 7.94
C ARG A 427 20.47 -3.05 7.65
N ILE A 428 19.92 -3.06 6.43
CA ILE A 428 18.93 -4.07 6.01
C ILE A 428 19.57 -5.47 6.05
N LEU A 429 20.75 -5.63 5.45
CA LEU A 429 21.47 -6.91 5.39
C LEU A 429 21.87 -7.45 6.76
N PHE A 430 22.15 -6.58 7.73
CA PHE A 430 22.48 -6.98 9.09
C PHE A 430 21.29 -7.65 9.79
N ASN A 431 20.07 -7.16 9.53
CA ASN A 431 18.84 -7.66 10.16
C ASN A 431 18.11 -8.72 9.31
N MET A 432 18.47 -8.85 8.03
CA MET A 432 17.85 -9.78 7.08
C MET A 432 18.64 -11.09 6.98
N ARG A 433 17.93 -12.23 6.96
CA ARG A 433 18.53 -13.56 6.73
C ARG A 433 18.52 -13.87 5.22
N PRO A 434 19.67 -13.89 4.51
CA PRO A 434 19.70 -14.03 3.05
C PRO A 434 19.10 -15.34 2.53
N GLY A 435 19.26 -16.44 3.28
CA GLY A 435 18.66 -17.73 2.90
C GLY A 435 17.14 -17.69 2.92
N GLU A 436 16.56 -17.20 4.01
CA GLU A 436 15.10 -17.11 4.12
C GLU A 436 14.50 -16.14 3.10
N LEU A 437 15.22 -15.07 2.74
CA LEU A 437 14.80 -14.16 1.67
C LEU A 437 14.67 -14.91 0.34
N VAL A 438 15.66 -15.74 0.00
CA VAL A 438 15.64 -16.58 -1.20
C VAL A 438 14.53 -17.63 -1.12
N ASP A 439 14.31 -18.22 0.04
CA ASP A 439 13.23 -19.19 0.26
C ASP A 439 11.85 -18.55 0.05
N VAL A 440 11.63 -17.32 0.54
CA VAL A 440 10.38 -16.57 0.30
C VAL A 440 10.17 -16.27 -1.19
N ILE A 441 11.24 -15.91 -1.93
CA ILE A 441 11.17 -15.67 -3.38
C ILE A 441 10.74 -16.96 -4.12
N LYS A 442 11.36 -18.09 -3.77
CA LYS A 442 11.04 -19.40 -4.35
C LYS A 442 9.63 -19.86 -3.97
N ALA A 443 9.22 -19.69 -2.72
CA ALA A 443 7.89 -20.04 -2.24
C ALA A 443 6.79 -19.25 -2.96
N ALA A 444 6.97 -17.94 -3.15
CA ALA A 444 6.00 -17.10 -3.86
C ALA A 444 5.86 -17.50 -5.35
N TYR A 445 6.94 -17.96 -5.98
CA TYR A 445 6.88 -18.50 -7.34
C TYR A 445 6.10 -19.82 -7.39
N ASN A 446 6.40 -20.76 -6.49
CA ASN A 446 5.73 -22.06 -6.46
C ASN A 446 4.24 -21.92 -6.13
N GLN A 447 3.90 -21.02 -5.21
CA GLN A 447 2.51 -20.70 -4.89
C GLN A 447 1.74 -20.19 -6.12
N ALA A 448 2.38 -19.41 -7.00
CA ALA A 448 1.76 -18.95 -8.24
C ALA A 448 1.48 -20.10 -9.22
N LEU A 449 2.37 -21.10 -9.28
CA LEU A 449 2.17 -22.28 -10.14
C LEU A 449 1.02 -23.17 -9.67
N GLU A 450 0.80 -23.25 -8.36
CA GLU A 450 -0.34 -23.96 -7.77
C GLU A 450 -1.66 -23.24 -8.06
N SER A 451 -1.68 -21.91 -8.04
CA SER A 451 -2.88 -21.09 -8.28
C SER A 451 -3.26 -20.92 -9.76
N ASP A 452 -2.31 -21.03 -10.69
CA ASP A 452 -2.56 -20.96 -12.14
C ASP A 452 -3.39 -22.16 -12.68
N GLN A 453 -3.79 -23.12 -11.82
CA GLN A 453 -4.69 -24.22 -12.16
C GLN A 453 -6.18 -23.87 -11.97
N ASP A 454 -6.50 -22.76 -11.30
CA ASP A 454 -7.86 -22.26 -11.08
C ASP A 454 -8.09 -20.95 -11.87
N ASP A 455 -8.73 -21.04 -13.04
CA ASP A 455 -8.97 -19.96 -14.03
C ASP A 455 -9.93 -18.82 -13.57
N HIS A 456 -9.73 -18.25 -12.38
CA HIS A 456 -10.54 -17.14 -11.85
C HIS A 456 -9.73 -16.00 -11.23
N TYR A 457 -8.77 -15.44 -11.97
CA TYR A 457 -8.14 -14.17 -11.58
C TYR A 457 -9.04 -12.98 -11.90
N GLN A 458 -9.40 -12.22 -10.86
CA GLN A 458 -9.80 -10.82 -11.01
C GLN A 458 -8.51 -9.99 -11.17
N ASP A 459 -8.46 -9.18 -12.23
CA ASP A 459 -7.31 -8.32 -12.63
C ASP A 459 -6.82 -7.34 -11.53
N GLU A 460 -7.50 -7.24 -10.39
CA GLU A 460 -7.26 -6.25 -9.34
C GLU A 460 -6.50 -6.81 -8.11
N GLN A 461 -6.27 -8.13 -8.05
CA GLN A 461 -5.60 -8.77 -6.90
C GLN A 461 -4.09 -8.92 -7.12
N VAL A 462 -3.30 -8.66 -6.08
CA VAL A 462 -1.83 -8.82 -6.11
C VAL A 462 -1.49 -10.30 -6.19
N SER A 463 -0.89 -10.73 -7.31
CA SER A 463 -0.51 -12.14 -7.50
C SER A 463 0.74 -12.52 -6.69
N PRO A 464 0.87 -13.78 -6.23
CA PRO A 464 2.08 -14.26 -5.54
C PRO A 464 3.35 -14.04 -6.38
N ARG A 465 3.24 -14.22 -7.70
CA ARG A 465 4.34 -14.00 -8.65
C ARG A 465 4.84 -12.57 -8.66
N CYS A 466 3.94 -11.57 -8.64
CA CYS A 466 4.30 -10.17 -8.55
C CYS A 466 5.00 -9.85 -7.22
N VAL A 467 4.52 -10.40 -6.11
CA VAL A 467 5.16 -10.24 -4.79
C VAL A 467 6.56 -10.86 -4.79
N GLY A 468 6.70 -12.09 -5.29
CA GLY A 468 7.98 -12.78 -5.41
C GLY A 468 8.99 -12.01 -6.27
N HIS A 469 8.54 -11.40 -7.36
CA HIS A 469 9.39 -10.56 -8.22
C HIS A 469 9.83 -9.28 -7.52
N ASN A 470 8.96 -8.60 -6.79
CA ASN A 470 9.33 -7.40 -6.02
C ASN A 470 10.37 -7.72 -4.94
N ILE A 471 10.21 -8.86 -4.24
CA ILE A 471 11.20 -9.34 -3.26
C ILE A 471 12.50 -9.75 -3.95
N TYR A 472 12.44 -10.33 -5.15
CA TYR A 472 13.63 -10.62 -5.96
C TYR A 472 14.39 -9.35 -6.35
N ILE A 473 13.70 -8.28 -6.77
CA ILE A 473 14.34 -7.00 -7.09
C ILE A 473 15.02 -6.42 -5.85
N LEU A 474 14.36 -6.47 -4.69
CA LEU A 474 14.95 -6.08 -3.41
C LEU A 474 16.24 -6.89 -3.12
N ALA A 475 16.17 -8.22 -3.23
CA ALA A 475 17.32 -9.10 -3.04
C ALA A 475 18.45 -8.79 -4.03
N HIS A 476 18.11 -8.53 -5.29
CA HIS A 476 19.05 -8.19 -6.35
C HIS A 476 19.77 -6.86 -6.07
N GLN A 477 19.06 -5.85 -5.58
CA GLN A 477 19.68 -4.58 -5.17
C GLN A 477 20.59 -4.75 -3.96
N LEU A 478 20.14 -5.48 -2.93
CA LEU A 478 20.95 -5.78 -1.74
C LEU A 478 22.20 -6.62 -2.08
N ALA A 479 22.12 -7.50 -3.08
CA ALA A 479 23.23 -8.34 -3.51
C ALA A 479 24.44 -7.55 -4.04
N ARG A 480 24.25 -6.28 -4.43
CA ARG A 480 25.37 -5.38 -4.76
C ARG A 480 26.31 -5.14 -3.58
N HIS A 481 25.79 -5.29 -2.36
CA HIS A 481 26.51 -5.07 -1.10
C HIS A 481 26.78 -6.37 -0.33
N SER A 482 26.34 -7.54 -0.84
CA SER A 482 26.54 -8.84 -0.18
C SER A 482 26.95 -9.92 -1.16
N LYS A 483 28.22 -10.34 -1.09
CA LYS A 483 28.76 -11.45 -1.91
C LYS A 483 28.03 -12.77 -1.66
N LEU A 484 27.60 -13.01 -0.42
CA LEU A 484 26.84 -14.21 -0.06
C LEU A 484 25.51 -14.23 -0.80
N LEU A 485 24.71 -13.16 -0.69
CA LEU A 485 23.42 -13.08 -1.36
C LEU A 485 23.58 -13.11 -2.89
N GLN A 486 24.62 -12.47 -3.42
CA GLN A 486 24.94 -12.53 -4.85
C GLN A 486 25.19 -13.96 -5.34
N GLN A 487 25.83 -14.82 -4.54
CA GLN A 487 26.02 -16.23 -4.88
C GLN A 487 24.71 -17.01 -4.82
N MET A 488 23.86 -16.74 -3.83
CA MET A 488 22.57 -17.43 -3.66
C MET A 488 21.54 -17.09 -4.73
N LEU A 489 21.61 -15.88 -5.32
CA LEU A 489 20.71 -15.46 -6.41
C LEU A 489 21.15 -15.96 -7.79
N ARG A 490 22.35 -16.53 -7.92
CA ARG A 490 22.79 -17.11 -9.20
C ARG A 490 22.00 -18.39 -9.45
N PRO A 491 21.27 -18.49 -10.58
CA PRO A 491 20.58 -19.73 -10.91
C PRO A 491 21.60 -20.85 -11.11
N GLY A 492 21.45 -21.95 -10.38
CA GLY A 492 22.26 -23.14 -10.57
C GLY A 492 22.00 -23.83 -11.92
N ASN A 493 22.99 -24.59 -12.38
CA ASN A 493 22.88 -25.39 -13.60
C ASN A 493 22.03 -26.66 -13.39
N ASP A 494 21.69 -27.00 -12.16
CA ASP A 494 20.94 -28.21 -11.81
C ASP A 494 19.43 -28.01 -12.08
N PRO A 495 18.80 -28.84 -12.94
CA PRO A 495 17.35 -28.80 -13.17
C PRO A 495 16.53 -29.17 -11.92
N ASP A 496 17.03 -30.07 -11.06
CA ASP A 496 16.30 -30.59 -9.90
C ASP A 496 16.47 -29.73 -8.62
N GLY A 497 17.30 -28.67 -8.68
CA GLY A 497 17.65 -27.83 -7.54
C GLY A 497 16.60 -26.77 -7.11
N GLY A 498 15.41 -26.77 -7.73
CA GLY A 498 14.38 -25.77 -7.44
C GLY A 498 14.77 -24.33 -7.80
N ASP A 499 15.67 -24.17 -8.78
CA ASP A 499 16.18 -22.87 -9.23
C ASP A 499 15.39 -22.27 -10.42
N GLU A 500 14.29 -22.91 -10.83
CA GLU A 500 13.40 -22.38 -11.87
C GLU A 500 12.84 -21.01 -11.51
N ALA A 501 12.48 -20.79 -10.25
CA ALA A 501 12.02 -19.50 -9.75
C ALA A 501 13.06 -18.39 -9.98
N LEU A 502 14.31 -18.64 -9.62
CA LEU A 502 15.40 -17.67 -9.77
C LEU A 502 15.72 -17.43 -11.26
N LYS A 503 15.70 -18.48 -12.09
CA LYS A 503 15.84 -18.36 -13.55
C LYS A 503 14.72 -17.51 -14.14
N TYR A 504 13.48 -17.74 -13.71
CA TYR A 504 12.32 -16.97 -14.15
C TYR A 504 12.48 -15.49 -13.80
N TYR A 505 12.69 -15.15 -12.52
CA TYR A 505 12.81 -13.74 -12.13
C TYR A 505 14.01 -13.05 -12.77
N ALA A 506 15.14 -13.72 -12.92
CA ALA A 506 16.31 -13.18 -13.61
C ALA A 506 16.00 -12.82 -15.08
N ASN A 507 15.29 -13.71 -15.80
CA ASN A 507 14.93 -13.48 -17.20
C ASN A 507 13.88 -12.36 -17.39
N HIS A 508 13.10 -12.07 -16.35
CA HIS A 508 12.06 -11.04 -16.39
C HIS A 508 12.46 -9.77 -15.61
N THR A 509 13.74 -9.62 -15.26
CA THR A 509 14.25 -8.41 -14.61
C THR A 509 15.19 -7.69 -15.58
N ALA A 510 14.94 -6.39 -15.77
CA ALA A 510 15.80 -5.53 -16.56
C ALA A 510 16.42 -4.43 -15.68
N GLN A 511 17.55 -3.91 -16.14
CA GLN A 511 18.26 -2.80 -15.52
C GLN A 511 18.50 -1.70 -16.57
N ILE A 512 18.29 -0.45 -16.19
CA ILE A 512 18.59 0.73 -17.00
C ILE A 512 19.39 1.75 -16.19
N GLU A 513 20.17 2.56 -16.89
CA GLU A 513 20.89 3.70 -16.33
C GLU A 513 20.23 4.99 -16.83
N ILE A 514 19.87 5.88 -15.90
CA ILE A 514 19.22 7.16 -16.20
C ILE A 514 20.07 8.29 -15.63
N VAL A 515 20.27 9.33 -16.43
CA VAL A 515 20.87 10.59 -15.97
C VAL A 515 19.76 11.55 -15.55
N ARG A 516 19.74 11.96 -14.28
CA ARG A 516 18.77 12.91 -13.73
C ARG A 516 19.12 14.35 -14.10
N HIS A 517 18.22 15.30 -13.82
CA HIS A 517 18.41 16.72 -14.16
C HIS A 517 19.63 17.37 -13.47
N ASP A 518 20.05 16.83 -12.34
CA ASP A 518 21.23 17.23 -11.57
C ASP A 518 22.52 16.56 -12.07
N ARG A 519 22.44 15.83 -13.20
CA ARG A 519 23.54 15.09 -13.84
C ARG A 519 24.03 13.89 -13.02
N THR A 520 23.29 13.45 -12.02
CA THR A 520 23.57 12.20 -11.33
C THR A 520 23.12 11.02 -12.19
N MET A 521 23.89 9.93 -12.17
CA MET A 521 23.53 8.68 -12.82
C MET A 521 22.89 7.75 -11.79
N GLU A 522 21.73 7.20 -12.14
CA GLU A 522 20.99 6.28 -11.31
C GLU A 522 20.76 4.97 -12.07
N GLN A 523 20.86 3.86 -11.35
CA GLN A 523 20.54 2.53 -11.87
C GLN A 523 19.16 2.12 -11.36
N ILE A 524 18.27 1.79 -12.29
CA ILE A 524 16.91 1.35 -11.98
C ILE A 524 16.75 -0.10 -12.42
N VAL A 525 16.25 -0.92 -11.51
CA VAL A 525 15.93 -2.33 -11.74
C VAL A 525 14.42 -2.48 -11.69
N PHE A 526 13.82 -3.09 -12.72
CA PHE A 526 12.37 -3.19 -12.85
C PHE A 526 11.95 -4.53 -13.50
N PRO A 527 10.72 -5.00 -13.25
CA PRO A 527 10.18 -6.17 -13.92
C PRO A 527 9.84 -5.82 -15.38
N VAL A 528 10.28 -6.65 -16.32
CA VAL A 528 9.97 -6.50 -17.74
C VAL A 528 8.46 -6.71 -17.94
N PRO A 529 7.72 -5.74 -18.50
CA PRO A 529 6.30 -5.91 -18.74
C PRO A 529 6.00 -7.09 -19.68
N ASN A 530 5.03 -7.94 -19.36
CA ASN A 530 4.69 -9.15 -20.14
C ASN A 530 4.38 -8.85 -21.63
N ILE A 531 3.92 -7.64 -21.94
CA ILE A 531 3.69 -7.22 -23.33
C ILE A 531 4.96 -7.23 -24.18
N CYS A 532 6.14 -7.06 -23.57
CA CYS A 532 7.43 -7.06 -24.24
C CYS A 532 7.83 -8.44 -24.79
N GLU A 533 7.27 -9.53 -24.26
CA GLU A 533 7.50 -10.90 -24.78
C GLU A 533 6.98 -11.08 -26.21
N TYR A 534 6.06 -10.23 -26.64
CA TYR A 534 5.43 -10.30 -27.95
C TYR A 534 6.21 -9.54 -29.04
N LEU A 535 7.36 -8.95 -28.70
CA LEU A 535 8.23 -8.33 -29.69
C LEU A 535 8.93 -9.40 -30.53
N THR A 536 8.89 -9.26 -31.85
CA THR A 536 9.49 -10.26 -32.76
C THR A 536 11.01 -10.09 -32.87
N LYS A 537 11.73 -11.21 -33.04
CA LYS A 537 13.18 -11.19 -33.30
C LYS A 537 13.54 -10.45 -34.59
N GLU A 538 12.65 -10.47 -35.58
CA GLU A 538 12.79 -9.75 -36.84
C GLU A 538 12.75 -8.24 -36.62
N SER A 539 11.76 -7.74 -35.87
CA SER A 539 11.69 -6.32 -35.52
C SER A 539 12.88 -5.86 -34.69
N MET A 540 13.37 -6.70 -33.77
CA MET A 540 14.60 -6.41 -33.03
C MET A 540 15.83 -6.27 -33.96
N HIS A 541 15.99 -7.17 -34.93
CA HIS A 541 17.07 -7.08 -35.92
C HIS A 541 16.92 -5.88 -36.85
N ARG A 542 15.69 -5.55 -37.24
CA ARG A 542 15.39 -4.38 -38.06
C ARG A 542 15.84 -3.12 -37.35
N VAL A 543 15.33 -2.86 -36.14
CA VAL A 543 15.69 -1.68 -35.34
C VAL A 543 17.20 -1.59 -35.14
N PHE A 544 17.86 -2.71 -34.78
CA PHE A 544 19.30 -2.72 -34.54
C PHE A 544 20.11 -2.25 -35.76
N ASN A 545 19.73 -2.68 -36.96
CA ASN A 545 20.47 -2.40 -38.19
C ASN A 545 20.03 -1.11 -38.89
N SER A 546 18.75 -0.72 -38.80
CA SER A 546 18.19 0.42 -39.53
C SER A 546 18.20 1.73 -38.76
N THR A 547 18.46 1.72 -37.43
CA THR A 547 18.45 2.97 -36.65
C THR A 547 19.59 3.90 -37.08
N GLU A 548 19.20 5.09 -37.54
CA GLU A 548 20.09 6.14 -38.07
C GLU A 548 20.71 7.00 -36.96
N ARG A 549 21.80 7.70 -37.31
CA ARG A 549 22.45 8.67 -36.40
C ARG A 549 21.97 10.07 -36.75
N ASP A 550 21.66 10.86 -35.74
CA ASP A 550 21.38 12.28 -35.88
C ASP A 550 22.63 13.12 -36.19
N GLU A 551 22.46 14.44 -36.31
CA GLU A 551 23.54 15.40 -36.56
C GLU A 551 24.62 15.40 -35.47
N GLN A 552 24.30 14.93 -34.26
CA GLN A 552 25.22 14.81 -33.12
C GLN A 552 25.86 13.41 -33.05
N GLY A 553 25.55 12.52 -33.99
CA GLY A 553 26.06 11.16 -34.06
C GLY A 553 25.35 10.15 -33.15
N SER A 554 24.22 10.55 -32.53
CA SER A 554 23.42 9.74 -31.60
C SER A 554 22.32 8.97 -32.33
N LYS A 555 22.07 7.73 -31.91
CA LYS A 555 20.97 6.88 -32.43
C LYS A 555 19.66 7.04 -31.66
N ILE A 556 19.65 7.87 -30.61
CA ILE A 556 18.58 7.91 -29.61
C ILE A 556 17.29 8.46 -30.23
N ASN A 557 17.39 9.54 -31.02
CA ASN A 557 16.21 10.21 -31.56
C ASN A 557 15.39 9.28 -32.47
N ASP A 558 16.03 8.68 -33.46
CA ASP A 558 15.38 7.76 -34.40
C ASP A 558 14.85 6.49 -33.70
N PHE A 559 15.59 5.97 -32.72
CA PHE A 559 15.10 4.85 -31.90
C PHE A 559 13.79 5.19 -31.18
N PHE A 560 13.68 6.38 -30.56
CA PHE A 560 12.47 6.78 -29.84
C PHE A 560 11.27 6.97 -30.77
N GLN A 561 11.47 7.44 -32.00
CA GLN A 561 10.39 7.59 -32.98
C GLN A 561 9.72 6.25 -33.33
N GLN A 562 10.48 5.13 -33.27
CA GLN A 562 9.97 3.79 -33.58
C GLN A 562 9.24 3.13 -32.39
N THR A 563 9.29 3.69 -31.18
CA THR A 563 8.79 3.02 -29.96
C THR A 563 7.29 2.79 -29.96
N GLU A 564 6.49 3.74 -30.47
CA GLU A 564 5.04 3.57 -30.55
C GLU A 564 4.65 2.45 -31.52
N ASP A 565 5.31 2.36 -32.67
CA ASP A 565 5.09 1.32 -33.65
C ASP A 565 5.45 -0.07 -33.11
N LEU A 566 6.58 -0.19 -32.42
CA LEU A 566 6.99 -1.42 -31.74
C LEU A 566 5.96 -1.82 -30.67
N TYR A 567 5.47 -0.86 -29.89
CA TYR A 567 4.45 -1.13 -28.87
C TYR A 567 3.11 -1.55 -29.48
N ASN A 568 2.71 -0.95 -30.59
CA ASN A 568 1.53 -1.36 -31.34
C ASN A 568 1.72 -2.76 -31.94
N GLU A 569 2.89 -3.09 -32.49
CA GLU A 569 3.23 -4.45 -32.94
C GLU A 569 3.07 -5.46 -31.81
N MET A 570 3.63 -5.20 -30.63
CA MET A 570 3.50 -6.08 -29.46
C MET A 570 2.04 -6.32 -29.05
N LYS A 571 1.22 -5.26 -29.03
CA LYS A 571 -0.24 -5.37 -28.80
C LYS A 571 -0.94 -6.24 -29.83
N TRP A 572 -0.59 -6.06 -31.11
CA TRP A 572 -1.16 -6.84 -32.20
C TRP A 572 -0.74 -8.31 -32.11
N GLN A 573 0.54 -8.59 -31.85
CA GLN A 573 1.07 -9.95 -31.66
C GLN A 573 0.38 -10.66 -30.50
N LYS A 574 0.17 -9.98 -29.37
CA LYS A 574 -0.61 -10.52 -28.24
C LYS A 574 -2.04 -10.89 -28.66
N LYS A 575 -2.73 -10.00 -29.38
CA LYS A 575 -4.11 -10.20 -29.86
C LYS A 575 -4.23 -11.31 -30.90
N ILE A 576 -3.22 -11.48 -31.76
CA ILE A 576 -3.18 -12.57 -32.74
C ILE A 576 -3.03 -13.90 -32.00
N ARG A 577 -2.02 -14.03 -31.14
CA ARG A 577 -1.74 -15.27 -30.39
C ARG A 577 -2.88 -15.68 -29.46
N SER A 578 -3.59 -14.73 -28.85
CA SER A 578 -4.76 -15.04 -28.01
C SER A 578 -5.97 -15.57 -28.79
N LYS A 579 -6.01 -15.36 -30.12
CA LYS A 579 -7.10 -15.81 -31.00
C LYS A 579 -6.71 -17.01 -31.87
N TRP A 580 -5.45 -17.41 -31.87
CA TRP A 580 -4.91 -18.40 -32.79
C TRP A 580 -4.65 -19.75 -32.10
N ILE A 581 -5.46 -20.74 -32.47
CA ILE A 581 -5.11 -22.17 -32.46
C ILE A 581 -4.11 -22.40 -33.62
N PRO A 582 -3.02 -23.18 -33.48
CA PRO A 582 -1.81 -23.06 -34.29
C PRO A 582 -2.04 -23.36 -35.78
N PRO A 583 -1.54 -22.51 -36.68
CA PRO A 583 -1.60 -22.77 -38.12
C PRO A 583 -0.26 -23.04 -38.77
N ASN A 584 -0.34 -23.99 -39.69
CA ASN A 584 0.56 -24.25 -40.80
C ASN A 584 0.72 -23.04 -41.75
N TRP A 585 1.22 -21.92 -41.25
CA TRP A 585 1.40 -20.66 -42.02
C TRP A 585 2.87 -20.28 -42.22
N ILE A 586 3.77 -21.25 -42.25
CA ILE A 586 5.18 -21.01 -42.60
C ILE A 586 5.45 -21.23 -44.10
N ASN A 587 4.49 -21.68 -44.91
CA ASN A 587 4.78 -22.11 -46.29
C ASN A 587 4.00 -21.42 -47.40
N THR A 588 3.68 -20.12 -47.29
CA THR A 588 3.15 -19.34 -48.43
C THR A 588 4.25 -18.65 -49.25
N GLY A 589 5.40 -18.35 -48.67
CA GLY A 589 6.54 -17.72 -49.37
C GLY A 589 7.33 -18.68 -50.27
N GLY A 590 7.59 -19.91 -49.81
CA GLY A 590 8.32 -20.93 -50.59
C GLY A 590 7.51 -21.48 -51.77
N VAL A 591 6.19 -21.63 -51.60
CA VAL A 591 5.30 -22.19 -52.64
C VAL A 591 5.08 -21.21 -53.81
N ALA A 592 5.28 -19.91 -53.59
CA ALA A 592 5.23 -18.90 -54.65
C ALA A 592 6.50 -18.90 -55.53
N LEU A 593 7.67 -19.23 -54.96
CA LEU A 593 8.95 -19.28 -55.68
C LEU A 593 9.14 -20.58 -56.48
N GLU A 594 8.61 -21.71 -56.02
CA GLU A 594 8.66 -22.97 -56.79
C GLU A 594 7.72 -23.00 -58.00
N ARG A 595 6.69 -22.15 -58.05
CA ARG A 595 5.81 -22.01 -59.24
C ARG A 595 6.33 -21.04 -60.31
N GLY A 596 7.44 -20.35 -60.05
CA GLY A 596 8.06 -19.40 -60.98
C GLY A 596 9.25 -19.94 -61.79
N ALA A 597 9.78 -21.12 -61.46
CA ALA A 597 10.98 -21.69 -62.10
C ALA A 597 10.69 -22.80 -63.14
N GLY A 598 9.44 -22.88 -63.62
CA GLY A 598 8.99 -23.90 -64.57
C GLY A 598 8.10 -23.32 -65.67
N ASN A 599 8.57 -22.27 -66.36
CA ASN A 599 8.16 -21.89 -67.71
C ASN A 599 8.96 -20.66 -68.18
N SER A 600 10.17 -20.91 -68.70
CA SER A 600 10.83 -20.12 -69.74
C SER A 600 12.09 -20.85 -70.21
#